data_AF-A0A949I454-F1
#
_entry.id   AF-A0A949I454-F1
#
_cell.length_a   1.000
_cell.length_b   1.000
_cell.length_c   1.000
_cell.angle_alpha   90.00
_cell.angle_beta   90.00
_cell.angle_gamma   90.00
#
_symmetry.space_group_name_H-M   'P 1'
#
loop_
_entity.id
_entity.type
_entity.pdbx_description
1 polymer ?
#
loop_
_entity_poly.entity_id
_entity_poly.type
_entity_poly.pdbx_seq_one_letter_code
_entity_poly.pdbx_strand_id
1 'polypeptide(L)'
;NFDSRMKAMKPRVAFQVPNTLTGEGNISVDLTFESMDDFSPAAVARKVDALNKLLEARTQLANLVTYMDGKSGAEDLLAKVMADPALLKSLASTKKPEGE
;
A
#
# COMPACT_ATOMS: atom_id res chain seq x y z
N ASN A 1 27.54 -1.34 15.83
CA ASN A 1 26.26 -0.81 16.33
C ASN A 1 26.01 0.56 15.70
N PHE A 2 25.41 0.56 14.50
CA PHE A 2 25.07 1.78 13.77
C PHE A 2 23.57 2.05 13.87
N ASP A 3 22.74 1.04 13.60
CA ASP A 3 21.29 1.17 13.70
C ASP A 3 20.83 1.57 15.10
N SER A 4 21.41 1.04 16.19
CA SER A 4 21.00 1.51 17.52
C SER A 4 21.43 2.96 17.81
N ARG A 5 22.51 3.45 17.18
CA ARG A 5 22.88 4.87 17.25
C ARG A 5 21.94 5.73 16.41
N MET A 6 21.57 5.28 15.22
CA MET A 6 20.60 5.96 14.36
C MET A 6 19.23 6.04 15.03
N LYS A 7 18.74 4.92 15.57
CA LYS A 7 17.50 4.86 16.35
C LYS A 7 17.52 5.76 17.59
N ALA A 8 18.69 5.94 18.23
CA ALA A 8 18.84 6.88 19.34
C ALA A 8 18.82 8.34 18.87
N MET A 9 19.46 8.66 17.74
CA MET A 9 19.47 10.02 17.18
C MET A 9 18.12 10.43 16.60
N LYS A 10 17.31 9.48 16.12
CA LYS A 10 16.03 9.71 15.43
C LYS A 10 16.11 10.81 14.36
N PRO A 11 16.99 10.67 13.33
CA PRO A 11 17.02 11.62 12.24
C PRO A 11 15.62 11.73 11.62
N ARG A 12 15.10 12.96 11.59
CA ARG A 12 13.77 13.26 11.06
C ARG A 12 13.90 14.24 9.91
N VAL A 13 13.16 13.99 8.84
CA VAL A 13 13.01 14.92 7.71
C VAL A 13 11.54 15.22 7.52
N ALA A 14 11.20 16.51 7.49
CA ALA A 14 9.85 16.98 7.30
C ALA A 14 9.84 18.11 6.26
N PHE A 15 9.33 17.83 5.06
CA PHE A 15 9.27 18.80 3.96
C PHE A 15 8.14 18.47 2.98
N GLN A 16 7.78 19.43 2.14
CA GLN A 16 6.78 19.24 1.09
C GLN A 16 7.45 18.90 -0.24
N VAL A 17 6.85 17.96 -0.98
CA VAL A 17 7.27 17.57 -2.32
C VAL A 17 6.12 17.71 -3.31
N PRO A 18 6.39 17.99 -4.59
CA PRO A 18 5.37 18.00 -5.62
C PRO A 18 4.61 16.66 -5.69
N ASN A 19 3.28 16.72 -5.79
CA ASN A 19 2.43 15.53 -5.87
C ASN A 19 2.39 14.97 -7.29
N THR A 20 3.13 13.90 -7.54
CA THR A 20 3.13 13.20 -8.84
C THR A 20 2.01 12.17 -8.98
N LEU A 21 1.22 11.90 -7.93
CA LEU A 21 0.10 10.95 -7.97
C LEU A 21 -1.14 11.55 -8.63
N THR A 22 -1.47 12.79 -8.27
CA THR A 22 -2.61 13.53 -8.84
C THR A 22 -2.19 14.58 -9.86
N GLY A 23 -0.91 14.96 -9.89
CA GLY A 23 -0.39 16.04 -10.73
C GLY A 23 -0.68 17.45 -10.18
N GLU A 24 -1.34 17.55 -9.02
CA GLU A 24 -1.76 18.82 -8.42
C GLU A 24 -1.31 18.93 -6.96
N GLY A 25 -0.79 20.10 -6.60
CA GLY A 25 -0.40 20.42 -5.22
C GLY A 25 0.86 19.71 -4.74
N ASN A 26 1.03 19.67 -3.42
CA ASN A 26 2.17 19.07 -2.75
C ASN A 26 1.73 17.98 -1.77
N ILE A 27 2.59 16.99 -1.56
CA ILE A 27 2.49 16.01 -0.48
C ILE A 27 3.44 16.42 0.63
N SER A 28 2.96 16.40 1.87
CA SER A 28 3.83 16.54 3.04
C SER A 28 4.47 15.20 3.36
N VAL A 29 5.79 15.18 3.47
CA VAL A 29 6.59 14.01 3.83
C VAL A 29 7.15 14.25 5.22
N ASP A 30 6.93 13.30 6.13
CA ASP A 30 7.46 13.31 7.49
C ASP A 30 8.01 11.91 7.80
N LEU A 31 9.33 11.79 7.82
CA LEU A 31 10.02 10.51 7.94
C LEU A 31 10.97 10.56 9.13
N THR A 32 10.92 9.52 9.97
CA THR A 32 11.94 9.25 10.98
C THR A 32 12.65 7.95 10.63
N PHE A 33 13.98 8.01 10.61
CA PHE A 33 14.84 6.87 10.28
C PHE A 33 15.33 6.18 11.56
N GLU A 34 15.20 4.86 11.62
CA GLU A 34 15.67 4.04 12.73
C GLU A 34 16.80 3.08 12.33
N SER A 35 16.94 2.77 11.05
CA SER A 35 17.98 1.88 10.50
C SER A 35 18.37 2.29 9.08
N MET A 36 19.45 1.70 8.57
CA MET A 36 19.87 1.96 7.18
C MET A 36 18.83 1.50 6.13
N ASP A 37 18.03 0.48 6.44
CA ASP A 37 16.99 -0.03 5.54
C ASP A 37 15.84 0.97 5.31
N ASP A 38 15.65 1.92 6.24
CA ASP A 38 14.63 2.96 6.12
C ASP A 38 14.90 3.92 4.95
N PHE A 39 16.12 3.94 4.40
CA PHE A 39 16.45 4.70 3.20
C PHE A 39 16.01 4.00 1.90
N SER A 40 15.58 2.74 1.97
CA SER A 40 15.08 2.04 0.79
C SER A 40 13.76 2.66 0.32
N PRO A 41 13.51 2.76 -1.00
CA PRO A 41 12.27 3.31 -1.53
C PRO A 41 11.00 2.61 -1.00
N ALA A 42 11.09 1.30 -0.74
CA ALA A 42 10.00 0.53 -0.16
C ALA A 42 9.69 0.95 1.27
N ALA A 43 10.71 1.18 2.11
CA ALA A 43 10.50 1.64 3.48
C ALA A 43 9.98 3.08 3.51
N VAL A 44 10.49 3.96 2.64
CA VAL A 44 9.98 5.33 2.49
C VAL A 44 8.50 5.33 2.08
N ALA A 45 8.13 4.52 1.08
CA ALA A 45 6.74 4.41 0.62
C ALA A 45 5.78 3.93 1.72
N ARG A 46 6.23 3.04 2.62
CA ARG A 46 5.42 2.59 3.77
C ARG A 46 5.18 3.68 4.81
N LYS A 47 6.11 4.64 4.95
CA LYS A 47 6.03 5.71 5.95
C LYS A 47 5.27 6.95 5.44
N VAL A 48 5.01 7.05 4.14
CA VAL A 48 4.18 8.11 3.55
C VAL A 48 2.78 7.57 3.35
N ASP A 49 1.81 7.99 4.17
CA ASP A 49 0.44 7.43 4.19
C ASP A 49 -0.23 7.32 2.81
N ALA A 50 -0.06 8.35 1.96
CA ALA A 50 -0.61 8.36 0.60
C ALA A 50 -0.02 7.23 -0.27
N LEU A 51 1.27 6.94 -0.13
CA LEU A 51 1.96 5.88 -0.86
C LEU A 51 1.72 4.51 -0.23
N ASN A 52 1.61 4.43 1.10
CA ASN A 52 1.38 3.18 1.80
C ASN A 52 0.03 2.54 1.40
N LYS A 53 -1.03 3.34 1.24
CA LYS A 53 -2.33 2.84 0.72
C LYS A 53 -2.21 2.22 -0.68
N LEU A 54 -1.43 2.84 -1.56
CA LEU A 54 -1.19 2.32 -2.91
C LEU A 54 -0.33 1.05 -2.88
N LEU A 55 0.66 1.00 -1.98
CA LEU A 55 1.48 -0.18 -1.77
C LEU A 55 0.66 -1.35 -1.24
N GLU A 56 -0.21 -1.13 -0.25
CA GLU A 56 -1.14 -2.12 0.28
C GLU A 56 -2.08 -2.64 -0.80
N ALA A 57 -2.70 -1.74 -1.58
CA ALA A 57 -3.55 -2.11 -2.71
C ALA A 57 -2.78 -2.98 -3.72
N ARG A 58 -1.53 -2.62 -4.05
CA ARG A 58 -0.67 -3.43 -4.92
C ARG A 58 -0.39 -4.81 -4.34
N THR A 59 -0.09 -4.92 -3.04
CA THR A 59 0.14 -6.21 -2.38
C THR A 59 -1.12 -7.07 -2.39
N GLN A 60 -2.28 -6.48 -2.14
CA GLN A 60 -3.56 -7.18 -2.21
C GLN A 60 -3.84 -7.69 -3.64
N LEU A 61 -3.60 -6.86 -4.66
CA LEU A 61 -3.74 -7.25 -6.05
C LEU A 61 -2.75 -8.36 -6.45
N ALA A 62 -1.49 -8.28 -6.00
CA ALA A 62 -0.50 -9.33 -6.27
C ALA A 62 -0.90 -10.66 -5.63
N ASN A 63 -1.35 -10.65 -4.37
CA ASN A 63 -1.86 -11.83 -3.68
C ASN A 63 -3.09 -12.41 -4.38
N LEU A 64 -3.98 -11.54 -4.87
CA LEU A 64 -5.15 -11.95 -5.63
C LEU A 64 -4.75 -12.64 -6.94
N VAL A 65 -3.81 -12.08 -7.69
CA VAL A 65 -3.28 -12.70 -8.92
C VAL A 65 -2.69 -14.09 -8.62
N THR A 66 -1.88 -14.21 -7.56
CA THR A 66 -1.33 -15.51 -7.14
C THR A 66 -2.42 -16.51 -6.71
N TYR A 67 -3.51 -16.04 -6.12
CA TYR A 67 -4.63 -16.90 -5.72
C TYR A 67 -5.51 -17.34 -6.91
N MET A 68 -5.54 -16.52 -7.96
CA MET A 68 -6.26 -16.81 -9.20
C MET A 68 -5.46 -17.74 -10.11
N ASP A 69 -4.12 -17.67 -10.05
CA ASP A 69 -3.20 -18.62 -10.69
C ASP A 69 -3.37 -20.03 -10.10
N GLY A 70 -4.27 -20.81 -10.71
CA GLY A 70 -4.66 -22.16 -10.26
C GLY A 70 -6.16 -22.35 -10.00
N LYS A 71 -6.98 -21.29 -10.06
CA LYS A 71 -8.45 -21.35 -9.97
C LYS A 71 -9.08 -20.70 -11.20
N SER A 72 -9.16 -21.45 -12.30
CA SER A 72 -9.69 -20.99 -13.60
C SER A 72 -11.07 -20.32 -13.52
N GLY A 73 -11.94 -20.70 -12.58
CA GLY A 73 -13.25 -20.07 -12.38
C GLY A 73 -13.22 -18.73 -11.62
N ALA A 74 -12.11 -18.37 -10.96
CA ALA A 74 -11.99 -17.14 -10.19
C ALA A 74 -11.82 -15.90 -11.09
N GLU A 75 -11.15 -16.05 -12.23
CA GLU A 75 -11.00 -15.00 -13.25
C GLU A 75 -12.34 -14.57 -13.84
N ASP A 76 -13.19 -15.53 -14.21
CA ASP A 76 -14.52 -15.26 -14.74
C ASP A 76 -15.45 -14.59 -13.72
N LEU A 77 -15.35 -15.00 -12.45
CA LEU A 77 -16.08 -14.38 -11.34
C LEU A 77 -15.59 -12.96 -11.07
N LEU A 78 -14.28 -12.72 -11.10
CA LEU A 78 -13.73 -11.38 -10.94
C LEU A 78 -14.17 -10.46 -12.10
N ALA A 79 -14.13 -10.95 -13.34
CA ALA A 79 -14.58 -10.21 -14.51
C ALA A 79 -16.06 -9.83 -14.41
N LYS A 80 -16.92 -10.75 -13.94
CA LYS A 80 -18.35 -10.47 -13.70
C LYS A 80 -18.57 -9.44 -12.59
N VAL A 81 -17.80 -9.51 -11.51
CA VAL A 81 -17.88 -8.55 -10.40
C VAL A 81 -17.39 -7.18 -10.86
N MET A 82 -16.29 -7.09 -11.61
CA MET A 82 -15.80 -5.82 -12.15
C MET A 82 -16.75 -5.19 -13.18
N ALA A 83 -17.48 -6.01 -13.94
CA ALA A 83 -18.49 -5.55 -14.90
C ALA A 83 -19.78 -5.04 -14.23
N ASP A 84 -19.99 -5.34 -12.95
CA ASP A 84 -21.19 -4.94 -12.19
C ASP A 84 -20.83 -4.06 -10.98
N PRO A 85 -20.90 -2.73 -11.12
CA PRO A 85 -20.63 -1.77 -10.05
C PRO A 85 -21.52 -1.96 -8.81
N ALA A 86 -22.71 -2.55 -8.95
CA ALA A 86 -23.61 -2.83 -7.83
C ALA A 86 -23.15 -4.04 -7.02
N LEU A 87 -22.64 -5.08 -7.68
CA LEU A 87 -22.01 -6.24 -7.03
C LEU A 87 -20.68 -5.87 -6.35
N LEU A 88 -19.88 -4.98 -6.94
CA LEU A 88 -18.69 -4.44 -6.28
C LEU A 88 -19.04 -3.68 -4.99
N LYS A 89 -20.09 -2.85 -5.02
CA LYS A 89 -20.55 -2.12 -3.83
C LYS A 89 -21.09 -3.05 -2.74
N SER A 90 -21.84 -4.10 -3.11
CA SER A 90 -22.34 -5.06 -2.12
C SER A 90 -21.22 -5.87 -1.48
N LEU A 91 -20.24 -6.33 -2.27
CA LEU A 91 -19.08 -7.09 -1.79
C LEU A 91 -18.12 -6.24 -0.95
N ALA A 92 -17.91 -4.97 -1.31
CA ALA A 92 -17.10 -4.04 -0.51
C ALA A 92 -17.78 -3.65 0.82
N SER A 93 -19.11 -3.74 0.88
CA SER A 93 -19.89 -3.47 2.09
C SER A 93 -20.01 -4.69 3.01
N THR A 94 -19.92 -5.91 2.46
CA THR A 94 -19.79 -7.13 3.25
C THR A 94 -18.37 -7.25 3.79
N LYS A 95 -18.19 -6.70 5.00
CA LYS A 95 -17.07 -6.91 5.90
C LYS A 95 -16.47 -8.33 5.77
N LYS A 96 -15.15 -8.37 5.56
CA LYS A 96 -14.27 -9.55 5.51
C LYS A 96 -14.80 -10.68 6.43
N PRO A 97 -15.11 -11.89 5.92
CA PRO A 97 -15.34 -13.02 6.80
C PRO A 97 -14.05 -13.26 7.59
N GLU A 98 -14.16 -13.21 8.92
CA GLU A 98 -13.11 -13.70 9.82
C GLU A 98 -12.84 -15.15 9.41
N GLY A 99 -11.62 -15.40 8.92
CA GLY A 99 -11.19 -16.72 8.53
C GLY A 99 -11.13 -17.64 9.75
N GLU A 100 -11.58 -18.88 9.55
CA GLU A 100 -11.02 -20.06 10.22
C GLU A 100 -9.57 -20.28 9.79
#